data_AF-A0A925U4E9-F1
#
_entry.id   AF-A0A925U4E9-F1
#
_cell.length_a   1.000
_cell.length_b   1.000
_cell.length_c   1.000
_cell.angle_alpha   90.00
_cell.angle_beta   90.00
_cell.angle_gamma   90.00
#
_symmetry.space_group_name_H-M   'P 1'
#
loop_
_entity.id
_entity.type
_entity.pdbx_description
1 polymer ?
#
loop_
_entity_poly.entity_id
_entity_poly.type
_entity_poly.pdbx_seq_one_letter_code
_entity_poly.pdbx_strand_id
1 'polypeptide(L)'
;MTRIVIFIFAAFLSVFATSRPGIAQDAPDPARVAAAQDLMNATGVSKQLDGMMTSMISRFQQDAAGDGNMQQGHAASMAAEAFTGRFASYKEEMLRDFAVLYATRFTAEEMKAVADFYRGETGSKFVQSMPELMQQGSQIGIKYAQKMMDDLKSGATPTAR
;
A
#
# COMPACT_ATOMS: atom_id res chain seq x y z
N MET A 1 3.87 17.27 8.57
CA MET A 1 3.94 17.33 7.10
C MET A 1 4.41 15.98 6.59
N THR A 2 3.45 15.16 6.20
CA THR A 2 3.58 13.72 5.95
C THR A 2 4.25 13.47 4.61
N ARG A 3 5.41 12.81 4.62
CA ARG A 3 6.15 12.41 3.41
C ARG A 3 5.55 11.12 2.87
N ILE A 4 4.67 11.28 1.88
CA ILE A 4 4.18 10.20 1.02
C ILE A 4 5.25 9.98 -0.05
N VAL A 5 6.05 8.92 0.10
CA VAL A 5 6.99 8.47 -0.94
C VAL A 5 6.21 7.55 -1.87
N ILE A 6 5.49 8.14 -2.82
CA ILE A 6 5.02 7.42 -4.01
C ILE A 6 6.17 7.48 -5.02
N PHE A 7 6.80 6.34 -5.30
CA PHE A 7 7.71 6.22 -6.44
C PHE A 7 6.90 6.24 -7.73
N ILE A 8 6.54 7.44 -8.20
CA ILE A 8 6.13 7.64 -9.60
C ILE A 8 7.42 7.77 -10.40
N PHE A 9 7.85 6.67 -11.04
CA PHE A 9 8.84 6.76 -12.11
C PHE A 9 8.14 7.34 -13.35
N ALA A 10 7.97 8.66 -13.37
CA ALA A 10 7.55 9.40 -14.56
C ALA A 10 8.79 9.71 -15.39
N ALA A 11 9.20 8.77 -16.24
CA ALA A 11 10.12 9.06 -17.33
C ALA A 11 9.32 9.58 -18.52
N PHE A 12 9.30 10.90 -18.66
CA PHE A 12 8.79 11.62 -19.82
C PHE A 12 9.80 11.47 -20.96
N LEU A 13 9.43 10.86 -22.09
CA LEU A 13 10.14 11.06 -23.36
C LEU A 13 9.19 10.94 -24.56
N SER A 14 8.95 12.11 -25.16
CA SER A 14 8.57 12.45 -26.53
C SER A 14 7.89 11.41 -27.46
N VAL A 15 6.64 11.76 -27.79
CA VAL A 15 5.92 11.65 -29.08
C VAL A 15 6.71 11.05 -30.26
N PHE A 16 6.26 9.87 -30.69
CA PHE A 16 6.10 9.55 -32.10
C PHE A 16 4.62 9.17 -32.34
N ALA A 17 3.91 10.03 -33.07
CA ALA A 17 2.53 9.80 -33.47
C ALA A 17 2.50 8.82 -34.66
N THR A 18 2.50 7.52 -34.38
CA THR A 18 1.98 6.54 -35.34
C THR A 18 0.50 6.36 -35.03
N SER A 19 -0.36 6.84 -35.92
CA SER A 19 -1.81 6.59 -35.90
C SER A 19 -2.07 5.08 -35.96
N ARG A 20 -2.12 4.42 -34.79
CA ARG A 20 -2.67 3.07 -34.69
C ARG A 20 -4.19 3.20 -34.84
N PRO A 21 -4.83 2.43 -35.73
CA PRO A 21 -6.29 2.38 -35.77
C PRO A 21 -6.76 2.03 -34.36
N GLY A 22 -7.76 2.77 -33.87
CA GLY A 22 -8.23 2.69 -32.50
C GLY A 22 -8.48 1.25 -32.09
N ILE A 23 -7.60 0.71 -31.26
CA ILE A 23 -7.97 -0.38 -30.37
C ILE A 23 -9.01 0.27 -29.46
N ALA A 24 -10.29 -0.04 -29.70
CA ALA A 24 -11.30 0.06 -28.67
C ALA A 24 -10.64 -0.43 -27.38
N GLN A 25 -10.68 0.34 -26.29
CA GLN A 25 -10.16 -0.12 -25.02
C GLN A 25 -10.99 -1.34 -24.60
N ASP A 26 -10.64 -2.51 -25.12
CA ASP A 26 -11.16 -3.78 -24.67
C ASP A 26 -10.80 -3.86 -23.21
N ALA A 27 -11.82 -4.09 -22.38
CA ALA A 27 -11.62 -4.37 -20.97
C ALA A 27 -10.50 -5.43 -20.86
N PRO A 28 -9.57 -5.29 -19.89
CA PRO A 28 -8.44 -6.21 -19.81
C PRO A 28 -8.93 -7.66 -19.75
N ASP A 29 -8.35 -8.50 -20.61
CA ASP A 29 -8.68 -9.93 -20.69
C ASP A 29 -8.67 -10.58 -19.29
N PRO A 30 -9.65 -11.45 -18.94
CA PRO A 30 -9.74 -12.08 -17.63
C PRO A 30 -8.44 -12.69 -17.11
N ALA A 31 -7.57 -13.24 -17.97
CA ALA A 31 -6.29 -13.79 -17.53
C ALA A 31 -5.35 -12.71 -16.96
N ARG A 32 -5.34 -11.51 -17.55
CA ARG A 32 -4.55 -10.39 -17.02
C ARG A 32 -5.10 -9.86 -15.70
N VAL A 33 -6.42 -9.80 -15.55
CA VAL A 33 -7.06 -9.41 -14.28
C VAL A 33 -6.72 -10.43 -13.18
N ALA A 34 -6.78 -11.73 -13.50
CA ALA A 34 -6.41 -12.79 -12.57
C ALA A 34 -4.92 -12.70 -12.16
N ALA A 35 -4.02 -12.47 -13.12
CA ALA A 35 -2.60 -12.28 -12.84
C ALA A 35 -2.33 -11.03 -11.97
N ALA A 36 -3.09 -9.96 -12.16
CA ALA A 36 -3.00 -8.77 -11.31
C ALA A 36 -3.47 -9.04 -9.86
N GLN A 37 -4.56 -9.78 -9.69
CA GLN A 37 -5.02 -10.23 -8.36
C GLN A 37 -3.97 -11.08 -7.67
N ASP A 38 -3.36 -12.00 -8.42
CA ASP A 38 -2.30 -12.87 -7.93
C ASP A 38 -1.07 -12.07 -7.46
N LEU A 39 -0.65 -11.09 -8.25
CA LEU A 39 0.41 -10.16 -7.90
C LEU A 39 0.11 -9.39 -6.62
N MET A 40 -1.08 -8.79 -6.49
CA MET A 40 -1.47 -8.05 -5.28
C MET A 40 -1.49 -8.92 -4.02
N ASN A 41 -1.83 -10.20 -4.15
CA ASN A 41 -1.72 -11.15 -3.06
C ASN A 41 -0.26 -11.44 -2.72
N ALA A 42 0.59 -11.66 -3.72
CA ALA A 42 2.02 -11.93 -3.53
C ALA A 42 2.77 -10.76 -2.89
N THR A 43 2.42 -9.51 -3.22
CA THR A 43 3.03 -8.31 -2.62
C THR A 43 2.44 -7.95 -1.25
N GLY A 44 1.36 -8.61 -0.82
CA GLY A 44 0.75 -8.41 0.48
C GLY A 44 -0.26 -7.26 0.56
N VAL A 45 -0.72 -6.71 -0.57
CA VAL A 45 -1.70 -5.62 -0.61
C VAL A 45 -3.02 -6.03 0.07
N SER A 46 -3.53 -7.23 -0.22
CA SER A 46 -4.74 -7.72 0.45
C SER A 46 -4.54 -7.82 1.97
N LYS A 47 -3.41 -8.36 2.41
CA LYS A 47 -3.08 -8.50 3.84
C LYS A 47 -2.96 -7.14 4.54
N GLN A 48 -2.42 -6.14 3.85
CA GLN A 48 -2.33 -4.78 4.37
C GLN A 48 -3.72 -4.16 4.56
N LEU A 49 -4.63 -4.34 3.59
CA LEU A 49 -6.02 -3.89 3.71
C LEU A 49 -6.75 -4.58 4.88
N ASP A 50 -6.52 -5.88 5.05
CA ASP A 50 -7.06 -6.64 6.18
C ASP A 50 -6.54 -6.11 7.52
N GLY A 51 -5.22 -5.89 7.63
CA GLY A 51 -4.61 -5.33 8.84
C GLY A 51 -5.13 -3.92 9.18
N MET A 52 -5.37 -3.09 8.16
CA MET A 52 -5.98 -1.77 8.34
C MET A 52 -7.40 -1.89 8.90
N MET A 53 -8.19 -2.82 8.38
CA MET A 53 -9.55 -3.07 8.84
C MET A 53 -9.59 -3.57 10.27
N THR A 54 -8.79 -4.58 10.60
CA THR A 54 -8.66 -5.09 11.97
C THR A 54 -8.28 -3.96 12.93
N SER A 55 -7.32 -3.12 12.55
CA SER A 55 -6.90 -1.99 13.39
C SER A 55 -8.04 -1.00 13.65
N MET A 56 -8.88 -0.73 12.63
CA MET A 56 -10.01 0.17 12.77
C MET A 56 -11.13 -0.42 13.64
N ILE A 57 -11.45 -1.71 13.46
CA ILE A 57 -12.44 -2.42 14.29
C ILE A 57 -11.99 -2.44 15.75
N SER A 58 -10.72 -2.79 16.00
CA SER A 58 -10.17 -2.80 17.36
C SER A 58 -10.25 -1.42 18.01
N ARG A 59 -9.99 -0.34 17.26
CA ARG A 59 -10.16 1.03 17.76
C ARG A 59 -11.61 1.34 18.11
N PHE A 60 -12.54 1.00 17.23
CA PHE A 60 -13.98 1.22 17.47
C PHE A 60 -14.48 0.46 18.70
N GLN A 61 -14.03 -0.78 18.90
CA GLN A 61 -14.37 -1.56 20.10
C GLN A 61 -13.79 -0.96 21.38
N GLN A 62 -12.54 -0.44 21.33
CA GLN A 62 -11.93 0.25 22.47
C GLN A 62 -12.70 1.52 22.85
N ASP A 63 -13.12 2.31 21.86
CA ASP A 63 -13.90 3.53 22.08
C ASP A 63 -15.27 3.17 22.70
N ALA A 64 -15.98 2.17 22.17
CA ALA A 64 -17.28 1.75 22.69
C ALA A 64 -17.22 1.15 24.11
N ALA A 65 -16.13 0.47 24.47
CA ALA A 65 -15.93 -0.07 25.81
C ALA A 65 -15.65 1.02 26.87
N GLY A 66 -15.11 2.17 26.44
CA GLY A 66 -14.81 3.30 27.33
C GLY A 66 -16.05 4.04 27.86
N ASP A 67 -17.18 3.94 27.17
CA ASP A 67 -18.41 4.70 27.49
C ASP A 67 -19.26 4.08 28.62
N GLY A 68 -18.91 2.90 29.14
CA GLY A 68 -19.53 2.29 30.34
C GLY A 68 -21.00 1.85 30.21
N ASN A 69 -21.64 2.09 29.06
CA ASN A 69 -23.04 1.76 28.79
C ASN A 69 -23.17 0.44 28.01
N MET A 70 -23.64 -0.61 28.68
CA MET A 70 -23.74 -1.97 28.11
C MET A 70 -24.69 -2.07 26.90
N GLN A 71 -25.76 -1.27 26.84
CA GLN A 71 -26.63 -1.21 25.65
C GLN A 71 -25.92 -0.58 24.45
N GLN A 72 -25.11 0.46 24.67
CA GLN A 72 -24.27 1.04 23.61
C GLN A 72 -23.18 0.06 23.16
N GLY A 73 -22.58 -0.70 24.07
CA GLY A 73 -21.62 -1.75 23.72
C GLY A 73 -22.20 -2.84 22.81
N HIS A 74 -23.44 -3.30 23.08
CA HIS A 74 -24.13 -4.28 22.22
C HIS A 74 -24.47 -3.69 20.84
N ALA A 75 -25.02 -2.48 20.79
CA ALA A 75 -25.32 -1.79 19.53
C ALA A 75 -24.04 -1.53 18.71
N ALA A 76 -22.95 -1.17 19.37
CA ALA A 76 -21.63 -1.01 18.75
C ALA A 76 -21.10 -2.34 18.19
N SER A 77 -21.22 -3.45 18.94
CA SER A 77 -20.81 -4.77 18.44
C SER A 77 -21.56 -5.16 17.16
N MET A 78 -22.89 -4.99 17.13
CA MET A 78 -23.69 -5.27 15.94
C MET A 78 -23.33 -4.35 14.75
N ALA A 79 -23.08 -3.06 15.03
CA ALA A 79 -22.62 -2.12 14.01
C ALA A 79 -21.24 -2.51 13.47
N ALA A 80 -20.32 -2.98 14.32
CA ALA A 80 -19.00 -3.45 13.92
C ALA A 80 -19.09 -4.71 13.04
N GLU A 81 -19.96 -5.66 13.36
CA GLU A 81 -20.21 -6.85 12.54
C GLU A 81 -20.80 -6.50 11.17
N ALA A 82 -21.85 -5.67 11.13
CA ALA A 82 -22.45 -5.20 9.89
C ALA A 82 -21.44 -4.42 9.03
N PHE A 83 -20.62 -3.59 9.67
CA PHE A 83 -19.54 -2.85 9.02
C PHE A 83 -18.47 -3.78 8.45
N THR A 84 -18.06 -4.82 9.19
CA THR A 84 -17.07 -5.82 8.74
C THR A 84 -17.56 -6.55 7.50
N GLY A 85 -18.81 -7.01 7.50
CA GLY A 85 -19.40 -7.69 6.35
C GLY A 85 -19.47 -6.78 5.12
N ARG A 86 -19.94 -5.55 5.29
CA ARG A 86 -20.00 -4.56 4.20
C ARG A 86 -18.61 -4.21 3.67
N PHE A 87 -17.63 -4.06 4.56
CA PHE A 87 -16.25 -3.78 4.18
C PHE A 87 -15.63 -4.93 3.39
N ALA A 88 -15.89 -6.18 3.75
CA ALA A 88 -15.37 -7.33 3.01
C ALA A 88 -15.82 -7.29 1.53
N SER A 89 -17.09 -6.98 1.26
CA SER A 89 -17.60 -6.80 -0.10
C SER A 89 -16.90 -5.64 -0.83
N TYR A 90 -16.80 -4.47 -0.18
CA TYR A 90 -16.10 -3.32 -0.77
C TYR A 90 -14.60 -3.58 -0.98
N LYS A 91 -13.96 -4.38 -0.14
CA LYS A 91 -12.57 -4.81 -0.29
C LYS A 91 -12.40 -5.62 -1.57
N GLU A 92 -13.29 -6.58 -1.82
CA GLU A 92 -13.25 -7.39 -3.05
C GLU A 92 -13.49 -6.55 -4.30
N GLU A 93 -14.44 -5.62 -4.27
CA GLU A 93 -14.68 -4.66 -5.36
C GLU A 93 -13.45 -3.78 -5.60
N MET A 94 -12.87 -3.20 -4.55
CA MET A 94 -11.68 -2.34 -4.65
C MET A 94 -10.46 -3.11 -5.17
N LEU A 95 -10.24 -4.35 -4.71
CA LEU A 95 -9.17 -5.21 -5.24
C LEU A 95 -9.40 -5.54 -6.71
N ARG A 96 -10.64 -5.75 -7.15
CA ARG A 96 -10.96 -5.96 -8.56
C ARG A 96 -10.65 -4.71 -9.40
N ASP A 97 -10.99 -3.52 -8.92
CA ASP A 97 -10.69 -2.27 -9.62
C ASP A 97 -9.18 -2.03 -9.75
N PHE A 98 -8.41 -2.31 -8.69
CA PHE A 98 -6.95 -2.29 -8.77
C PHE A 98 -6.40 -3.33 -9.74
N ALA A 99 -6.96 -4.55 -9.76
CA ALA A 99 -6.54 -5.59 -10.70
C ALA A 99 -6.74 -5.14 -12.15
N VAL A 100 -7.90 -4.55 -12.46
CA VAL A 100 -8.20 -3.99 -13.77
C VAL A 100 -7.19 -2.90 -14.12
N LEU A 101 -6.89 -1.97 -13.20
CA LEU A 101 -5.90 -0.91 -13.40
C LEU A 101 -4.52 -1.49 -13.79
N TYR A 102 -4.04 -2.49 -13.06
CA TYR A 102 -2.74 -3.12 -13.33
C TYR A 102 -2.74 -3.85 -14.68
N ALA A 103 -3.84 -4.55 -15.00
CA ALA A 103 -4.02 -5.25 -16.27
C ALA A 103 -4.07 -4.30 -17.50
N THR A 104 -4.28 -2.99 -17.30
CA THR A 104 -4.12 -1.97 -18.37
C THR A 104 -2.67 -1.59 -18.66
N ARG A 105 -1.73 -1.94 -17.77
CA ARG A 105 -0.32 -1.51 -17.83
C ARG A 105 0.66 -2.65 -18.02
N PHE A 106 0.33 -3.83 -17.51
CA PHE A 106 1.21 -4.98 -17.53
C PHE A 106 0.56 -6.18 -18.22
N THR A 107 1.40 -7.01 -18.82
CA THR A 107 1.03 -8.33 -19.34
C THR A 107 0.87 -9.33 -18.19
N ALA A 108 0.18 -10.45 -18.45
CA ALA A 108 0.01 -11.50 -17.46
C ALA A 108 1.37 -12.09 -17.05
N GLU A 109 2.28 -12.23 -18.01
CA GLU A 109 3.62 -12.76 -17.84
C GLU A 109 4.48 -11.85 -16.96
N GLU A 110 4.45 -10.53 -17.16
CA GLU A 110 5.16 -9.57 -16.31
C GLU A 110 4.63 -9.58 -14.88
N MET A 111 3.30 -9.55 -14.70
CA MET A 111 2.70 -9.61 -13.36
C MET A 111 3.04 -10.91 -12.66
N LYS A 112 3.02 -12.04 -13.38
CA LYS A 112 3.44 -13.34 -12.86
C LYS A 112 4.91 -13.34 -12.45
N ALA A 113 5.82 -12.81 -13.28
CA ALA A 113 7.24 -12.77 -12.96
C ALA A 113 7.52 -11.97 -11.68
N VAL A 114 6.83 -10.84 -11.50
CA VAL A 114 6.93 -10.04 -10.27
C VAL A 114 6.34 -10.78 -9.07
N ALA A 115 5.18 -11.43 -9.24
CA ALA A 115 4.56 -12.22 -8.18
C ALA A 115 5.49 -13.37 -7.72
N ASP A 116 6.12 -14.07 -8.67
CA ASP A 116 7.05 -15.17 -8.40
C ASP A 116 8.31 -14.67 -7.66
N PHE A 117 8.83 -13.49 -8.00
CA PHE A 117 9.91 -12.85 -7.24
C PHE A 117 9.52 -12.62 -5.77
N TYR A 118 8.35 -12.02 -5.51
CA TYR A 118 7.89 -11.73 -4.15
C TYR A 118 7.57 -12.98 -3.32
N ARG A 119 7.20 -14.09 -3.98
CA ARG A 119 7.06 -15.40 -3.34
C ARG A 119 8.38 -16.07 -3.03
N GLY A 120 9.41 -15.81 -3.84
CA GLY A 120 10.75 -16.35 -3.63
C GLY A 120 11.33 -15.95 -2.27
N GLU A 121 12.30 -16.74 -1.78
CA GLU A 121 12.91 -16.54 -0.46
C GLU A 121 13.43 -15.10 -0.26
N THR A 122 14.14 -14.57 -1.26
CA THR A 122 14.73 -13.24 -1.22
C THR A 122 13.67 -12.13 -1.30
N GLY A 123 12.69 -12.23 -2.20
CA GLY A 123 11.61 -11.25 -2.32
C GLY A 123 10.69 -11.24 -1.11
N SER A 124 10.38 -12.41 -0.55
CA SER A 124 9.59 -12.54 0.67
C SER A 124 10.32 -11.93 1.87
N LYS A 125 11.62 -12.25 2.04
CA LYS A 125 12.46 -11.62 3.06
C LYS A 125 12.48 -10.09 2.90
N PHE A 126 12.65 -9.60 1.68
CA PHE A 126 12.68 -8.16 1.41
C PHE A 126 11.39 -7.46 1.86
N VAL A 127 10.21 -7.95 1.48
CA VAL A 127 8.92 -7.36 1.88
C VAL A 127 8.70 -7.43 3.39
N GLN A 128 9.03 -8.57 4.01
CA GLN A 128 8.89 -8.74 5.45
C GLN A 128 9.82 -7.80 6.25
N SER A 129 11.00 -7.48 5.71
CA SER A 129 11.95 -6.56 6.34
C SER A 129 11.63 -5.07 6.10
N MET A 130 10.76 -4.71 5.15
CA MET A 130 10.45 -3.30 4.84
C MET A 130 10.01 -2.47 6.06
N PRO A 131 9.09 -2.93 6.93
CA PRO A 131 8.66 -2.13 8.09
C PRO A 131 9.82 -1.80 9.05
N GLU A 132 10.67 -2.78 9.34
CA GLU A 132 11.83 -2.59 10.22
C GLU A 132 12.86 -1.64 9.57
N LEU A 133 13.15 -1.84 8.29
CA LEU A 133 14.06 -0.97 7.55
C LEU A 133 13.56 0.49 7.51
N MET A 134 12.25 0.70 7.33
CA MET A 134 11.65 2.03 7.39
C MET A 134 11.76 2.66 8.80
N GLN A 135 11.53 1.87 9.85
CA GLN A 135 11.68 2.33 11.24
C GLN A 135 13.12 2.74 11.54
N GLN A 136 14.11 1.91 11.18
CA GLN A 136 15.53 2.22 11.36
C GLN A 136 15.95 3.41 10.49
N GLY A 137 15.48 3.47 9.24
CA GLY A 137 15.71 4.60 8.34
C GLY A 137 15.21 5.94 8.89
N SER A 138 14.06 5.94 9.55
CA SER A 138 13.53 7.13 10.24
C SER A 138 14.47 7.61 11.36
N GLN A 139 15.03 6.70 12.16
CA GLN A 139 15.99 7.03 13.22
C GLN A 139 17.28 7.64 12.65
N ILE A 140 17.75 7.12 11.50
CA ILE A 140 18.87 7.73 10.77
C ILE A 140 18.51 9.17 10.38
N GLY A 141 17.33 9.41 9.81
CA GLY A 141 16.85 10.76 9.48
C GLY A 141 16.82 11.70 10.68
N ILE A 142 16.31 11.25 11.82
CA ILE A 142 16.26 12.02 13.08
C ILE A 142 17.68 12.38 13.56
N LYS A 143 18.62 11.42 13.54
CA LYS A 143 20.02 11.64 13.91
C LYS A 143 20.64 12.77 13.09
N TYR A 144 20.43 12.77 11.77
CA TYR A 144 20.99 13.82 10.90
C TYR A 144 20.28 15.17 11.07
N ALA A 145 18.97 15.18 11.32
CA ALA A 145 18.25 16.40 11.66
C ALA A 145 18.78 17.04 12.96
N GLN A 146 19.06 16.23 13.99
CA GLN A 146 19.68 16.68 15.24
C GLN A 146 21.07 17.25 15.00
N LYS A 147 21.92 16.51 14.26
CA LYS A 147 23.26 16.99 13.92
C LYS A 147 23.23 18.35 13.21
N MET A 148 22.32 18.52 12.25
CA MET A 148 22.17 19.80 11.54
C MET A 148 21.78 20.94 12.50
N MET A 149 20.87 20.69 13.45
CA MET A 149 20.48 21.68 14.45
C MET A 149 21.63 22.06 15.38
N ASP A 150 22.50 21.12 15.73
CA ASP A 150 23.67 21.36 16.57
C ASP A 150 24.76 22.14 15.82
N ASP A 151 24.99 21.80 14.55
CA ASP A 151 25.92 22.53 13.67
C ASP A 151 25.44 24.00 13.50
N LEU A 152 24.15 24.23 13.28
CA LEU A 152 23.56 25.58 13.18
C LEU A 152 23.70 26.39 14.49
N LYS A 153 23.49 25.76 15.66
CA LYS A 153 23.65 26.43 16.97
C LYS A 153 25.09 26.79 17.28
N SER A 154 26.05 25.97 16.84
CA SER A 154 27.47 26.18 17.08
C SER A 154 28.14 27.11 16.06
N GLY A 155 27.40 27.56 15.04
CA GLY A 155 27.96 28.34 13.92
C GLY A 155 28.87 27.51 13.01
N ALA A 156 28.91 26.18 13.19
CA ALA A 156 29.67 25.28 12.37
C ALA A 156 28.98 25.10 11.01
N THR A 157 29.65 25.50 9.94
CA THR A 157 29.19 25.20 8.57
C THR A 157 29.49 23.72 8.29
N PRO A 158 28.54 22.92 7.76
CA PRO A 158 28.83 21.54 7.42
C PRO A 158 30.01 21.45 6.46
N THR A 159 31.07 20.73 6.85
CA THR A 159 32.15 20.39 5.93
C THR A 159 31.59 19.40 4.92
N ALA A 160 31.37 19.86 3.69
CA ALA A 160 31.02 19.00 2.57
C ALA A 160 32.11 17.93 2.44
N ARG A 161 31.72 16.66 2.54
CA ARG A 161 32.56 15.52 2.16
C ARG A 161 32.33 15.19 0.70
#